data_AF-A0A7W4CSK3-F1
#
_entry.id   AF-A0A7W4CSK3-F1
#
_cell.length_a   1.000
_cell.length_b   1.000
_cell.length_c   1.000
_cell.angle_alpha   90.00
_cell.angle_beta   90.00
_cell.angle_gamma   90.00
#
_symmetry.space_group_name_H-M   'P 1'
#
loop_
_entity.id
_entity.type
_entity.pdbx_description
1 polymer ?
#
loop_
_entity_poly.entity_id
_entity_poly.type
_entity_poly.pdbx_seq_one_letter_code
_entity_poly.pdbx_strand_id
1 'polypeptide(L)'
;MTAAARTDTERAEVVLVTATACHFCDDAHARLHELQEVGLLRLRTVAADSDEGAALIAAHRPAMFPLTLVEGQRFHDGRIPRGKLARLRTGLEAR
;
A
#
# COMPACT_ATOMS: atom_id res chain seq x y z
N MET A 1 -17.01 -6.74 23.51
CA MET A 1 -16.60 -6.11 22.24
C MET A 1 -15.09 -5.91 22.25
N THR A 2 -14.27 -6.95 21.99
CA THR A 2 -12.79 -6.81 22.13
C THR A 2 -11.96 -7.86 21.37
N ALA A 3 -12.43 -8.35 20.22
CA ALA A 3 -11.65 -9.25 19.35
C ALA A 3 -11.12 -8.55 18.08
N ALA A 4 -11.91 -7.65 17.47
CA ALA A 4 -11.60 -7.01 16.19
C ALA A 4 -10.37 -6.09 16.22
N ALA A 5 -10.07 -5.47 17.37
CA ALA A 5 -8.93 -4.56 17.49
C ALA A 5 -7.57 -5.28 17.52
N ARG A 6 -7.53 -6.54 17.96
CA ARG A 6 -6.27 -7.32 18.01
C ARG A 6 -5.84 -7.79 16.61
N THR A 7 -6.81 -8.23 15.80
CA THR A 7 -6.56 -8.61 14.40
C THR A 7 -6.19 -7.44 13.50
N ASP A 8 -6.50 -6.20 13.90
CA ASP A 8 -6.14 -5.01 13.10
C ASP A 8 -4.67 -4.60 13.25
N THR A 9 -4.05 -4.91 14.39
CA THR A 9 -2.62 -4.62 14.63
C THR A 9 -1.70 -5.72 14.07
N GLU A 10 -2.24 -6.92 13.80
CA GLU A 10 -1.47 -8.05 13.25
C GLU A 10 -1.29 -7.97 11.73
N ARG A 11 -2.22 -7.32 11.02
CA ARG A 11 -2.16 -7.16 9.56
C ARG A 11 -1.09 -6.16 9.15
N ALA A 12 -0.49 -6.40 7.99
CA ALA A 12 0.50 -5.46 7.48
C ALA A 12 -0.13 -4.10 7.16
N GLU A 13 0.44 -2.99 7.62
CA GLU A 13 0.06 -1.67 7.10
C GLU A 13 0.68 -1.46 5.72
N VAL A 14 -0.18 -1.15 4.75
CA VAL A 14 0.23 -0.73 3.41
C VAL A 14 -0.30 0.67 3.14
N VAL A 15 0.60 1.59 2.80
CA VAL A 15 0.25 2.96 2.40
C VAL A 15 0.47 3.10 0.90
N LEU A 16 -0.56 3.56 0.20
CA LEU A 16 -0.53 3.86 -1.22
C LEU A 16 -0.67 5.37 -1.42
N VAL A 17 0.42 6.05 -1.76
CA VAL A 17 0.39 7.47 -2.11
C VAL A 17 0.02 7.62 -3.58
N THR A 18 -1.07 8.33 -3.87
CA THR A 18 -1.65 8.46 -5.21
C THR A 18 -1.64 9.89 -5.71
N ALA A 19 -1.52 10.07 -7.02
CA ALA A 19 -1.66 11.36 -7.69
C ALA A 19 -2.96 11.43 -8.48
N THR A 20 -3.47 12.62 -8.72
CA THR A 20 -4.68 12.86 -9.53
C THR A 20 -4.49 12.36 -10.97
N ALA A 21 -5.52 11.77 -11.56
CA ALA A 21 -5.53 11.27 -12.94
C ALA A 21 -4.39 10.27 -13.27
N CYS A 22 -4.06 9.38 -12.32
CA CYS A 22 -2.97 8.41 -12.42
C CYS A 22 -3.50 6.98 -12.62
N HIS A 23 -3.45 6.46 -13.85
CA HIS A 23 -3.93 5.10 -14.13
C HIS A 23 -3.17 3.98 -13.38
N PHE A 24 -1.87 4.17 -13.14
CA PHE A 24 -1.10 3.22 -12.32
C PHE A 24 -1.52 3.22 -10.86
N CYS A 25 -2.08 4.33 -10.37
CA CYS A 25 -2.61 4.44 -9.03
C CYS A 25 -3.90 3.63 -8.90
N ASP A 26 -4.77 3.68 -9.91
CA ASP A 26 -5.99 2.86 -9.97
C ASP A 26 -5.65 1.36 -10.01
N ASP A 27 -4.68 0.93 -10.85
CA ASP A 27 -4.22 -0.48 -10.91
C ASP A 27 -3.67 -0.95 -9.57
N ALA A 28 -2.81 -0.14 -8.93
CA ALA A 28 -2.23 -0.51 -7.64
C ALA A 28 -3.30 -0.57 -6.54
N HIS A 29 -4.24 0.39 -6.52
CA HIS A 29 -5.32 0.41 -5.55
C HIS A 29 -6.17 -0.86 -5.68
N ALA A 30 -6.65 -1.19 -6.88
CA ALA A 30 -7.49 -2.37 -7.12
C ALA A 30 -6.79 -3.65 -6.63
N ARG A 31 -5.52 -3.82 -6.98
CA ARG A 31 -4.75 -5.03 -6.67
C ARG A 31 -4.37 -5.16 -5.20
N LEU A 32 -4.14 -4.05 -4.50
CA LEU A 32 -3.90 -4.06 -3.06
C LEU A 32 -5.21 -4.20 -2.28
N HIS A 33 -6.31 -3.66 -2.80
CA HIS A 33 -7.65 -3.81 -2.23
C HIS A 33 -8.10 -5.28 -2.25
N GLU A 34 -7.81 -6.03 -3.32
CA GLU A 34 -8.04 -7.48 -3.36
C GLU A 34 -7.39 -8.21 -2.17
N LEU A 35 -6.17 -7.81 -1.77
CA LEU A 35 -5.48 -8.40 -0.61
C LEU A 35 -6.08 -7.95 0.72
N GLN A 36 -6.60 -6.72 0.79
CA GLN A 36 -7.32 -6.22 1.97
C GLN A 36 -8.64 -6.97 2.19
N GLU A 37 -9.40 -7.22 1.13
CA GLU A 37 -10.70 -7.91 1.20
C GLU A 37 -10.58 -9.34 1.74
N VAL A 38 -9.48 -10.03 1.42
CA VAL A 38 -9.16 -11.36 1.98
C VAL A 38 -8.45 -11.30 3.34
N GLY A 39 -8.32 -10.09 3.92
CA GLY A 39 -7.80 -9.89 5.27
C GLY A 39 -6.27 -10.01 5.41
N LEU A 40 -5.51 -9.93 4.33
CA LEU A 40 -4.04 -10.10 4.38
C LEU A 40 -3.29 -8.82 4.79
N LEU A 41 -3.88 -7.65 4.58
CA LEU A 41 -3.27 -6.35 4.89
C LEU A 41 -4.32 -5.29 5.21
N ARG A 42 -3.87 -4.16 5.75
CA ARG A 42 -4.65 -2.92 5.88
C ARG A 42 -4.14 -1.91 4.86
N LEU A 43 -4.98 -1.48 3.93
CA LEU A 43 -4.63 -0.52 2.90
C LEU A 43 -5.09 0.89 3.30
N ARG A 44 -4.16 1.85 3.28
CA ARG A 44 -4.46 3.27 3.45
C ARG A 44 -4.03 4.03 2.21
N THR A 45 -4.94 4.82 1.64
CA THR A 45 -4.64 5.67 0.49
C THR A 45 -4.37 7.09 0.96
N VAL A 46 -3.29 7.71 0.47
CA VAL A 46 -2.89 9.08 0.82
C VAL A 46 -2.73 9.87 -0.47
N ALA A 47 -3.38 11.04 -0.56
CA ALA A 47 -3.23 11.89 -1.73
C ALA A 47 -1.86 12.59 -1.72
N ALA A 48 -1.18 12.61 -2.87
CA ALA A 48 0.16 13.19 -3.01
C ALA A 48 0.21 14.69 -2.67
N ASP A 49 -0.91 15.40 -2.84
CA ASP A 49 -1.07 16.83 -2.56
C ASP A 49 -1.50 17.14 -1.12
N SER A 50 -1.71 16.12 -0.29
CA SER A 50 -1.91 16.28 1.16
C SER A 50 -0.58 16.52 1.88
N ASP A 51 -0.63 17.12 3.07
CA ASP A 51 0.56 17.33 3.92
C ASP A 51 1.28 16.01 4.23
N GLU A 52 0.53 14.94 4.51
CA GLU A 52 1.09 13.61 4.72
C GLU A 52 1.75 13.07 3.45
N GLY A 53 1.06 13.18 2.31
CA GLY A 53 1.57 12.73 1.01
C GLY A 53 2.88 13.45 0.65
N ALA A 54 2.92 14.76 0.82
CA ALA A 54 4.10 15.58 0.59
C ALA A 54 5.27 15.14 1.49
N ALA A 55 5.02 14.85 2.77
CA ALA A 55 6.03 14.34 3.69
C ALA A 55 6.57 12.96 3.26
N LEU A 56 5.69 12.04 2.85
CA LEU A 56 6.09 10.71 2.37
C LEU A 56 6.89 10.80 1.06
N ILE A 57 6.53 11.70 0.15
CA ILE A 57 7.26 11.95 -1.09
C ILE A 57 8.65 12.52 -0.78
N ALA A 58 8.75 13.49 0.13
CA ALA A 58 10.02 14.09 0.53
C ALA A 58 10.97 13.04 1.16
N ALA A 59 10.42 12.14 1.97
CA ALA A 59 11.18 11.08 2.65
C ALA A 59 11.64 9.97 1.68
N HIS A 60 10.76 9.46 0.82
CA HIS A 60 11.03 8.27 0.02
C HIS A 60 11.45 8.54 -1.43
N ARG A 61 11.24 9.77 -1.92
CA ARG A 61 11.61 10.26 -3.27
C ARG A 61 11.27 9.25 -4.38
N PRO A 62 9.99 8.93 -4.59
CA PRO A 62 9.58 8.04 -5.66
C PRO A 62 9.92 8.63 -7.03
N ALA A 63 10.28 7.79 -7.99
CA ALA A 63 10.52 8.23 -9.36
C ALA A 63 9.21 8.38 -10.16
N MET A 64 8.16 7.68 -9.75
CA MET A 64 6.83 7.73 -10.36
C MET A 64 5.72 7.40 -9.35
N PHE A 65 4.48 7.74 -9.66
CA PHE A 65 3.32 7.34 -8.86
C PHE A 65 2.69 6.04 -9.37
N PRO A 66 2.04 5.26 -8.48
CA PRO A 66 1.89 5.50 -7.04
C PRO A 66 3.14 5.10 -6.24
N LEU A 67 3.36 5.68 -5.05
CA LEU A 67 4.34 5.16 -4.08
C LEU A 67 3.62 4.18 -3.15
N THR A 68 4.11 2.95 -3.07
CA THR A 68 3.61 1.91 -2.16
C THR A 68 4.63 1.68 -1.05
N LEU A 69 4.18 1.80 0.20
CA LEU A 69 4.92 1.49 1.40
C LEU A 69 4.29 0.27 2.08
N VAL A 70 5.12 -0.60 2.65
CA VAL A 70 4.70 -1.71 3.51
C VAL A 70 5.44 -1.54 4.83
N GLU A 71 4.71 -1.42 5.94
CA GLU A 71 5.27 -1.14 7.27
C GLU A 71 6.22 0.08 7.28
N GLY A 72 5.79 1.15 6.62
CA GLY A 72 6.58 2.38 6.46
C GLY A 72 7.84 2.26 5.59
N GLN A 73 8.14 1.07 5.03
CA GLN A 73 9.28 0.85 4.14
C GLN A 73 8.86 0.94 2.68
N ARG A 74 9.72 1.54 1.83
CA ARG A 74 9.46 1.62 0.39
C ARG A 74 9.39 0.22 -0.21
N PHE A 75 8.19 -0.16 -0.65
CA PHE A 75 7.98 -1.41 -1.37
C PHE A 75 8.20 -1.20 -2.87
N HIS A 76 7.50 -0.27 -3.50
CA HIS A 76 7.62 0.03 -4.92
C HIS A 76 7.03 1.40 -5.25
N ASP A 77 7.39 1.93 -6.41
CA ASP A 77 6.84 3.13 -6.98
C ASP A 77 6.53 2.89 -8.46
N GLY A 78 5.30 3.21 -8.88
CA GLY A 78 4.78 2.90 -10.20
C GLY A 78 3.95 1.62 -10.28
N ARG A 79 3.81 1.10 -11.50
CA ARG A 79 3.04 -0.11 -11.75
C ARG A 79 3.68 -1.32 -11.07
N ILE A 80 3.02 -1.84 -10.03
CA ILE A 80 3.49 -2.99 -9.26
C ILE A 80 3.64 -4.23 -10.17
N PRO A 81 4.86 -4.77 -10.35
CA PRO A 81 5.05 -5.97 -11.15
C PRO A 81 4.27 -7.15 -10.57
N ARG A 82 3.63 -7.96 -11.43
CA ARG A 82 2.82 -9.12 -11.00
C ARG A 82 3.58 -10.06 -10.07
N GLY A 83 4.82 -10.40 -10.40
CA GLY A 83 5.65 -11.27 -9.57
C GLY A 83 6.02 -10.65 -8.22
N LYS A 84 6.11 -9.32 -8.11
CA LYS A 84 6.39 -8.63 -6.85
C LYS A 84 5.17 -8.62 -5.94
N LEU A 85 3.99 -8.40 -6.50
CA LEU A 85 2.71 -8.53 -5.77
C LEU A 85 2.48 -9.97 -5.29
N ALA A 86 2.75 -10.96 -6.14
CA ALA A 86 2.62 -12.37 -5.77
C ALA A 86 3.51 -12.73 -4.57
N ARG A 87 4.76 -12.24 -4.55
CA ARG A 87 5.67 -12.41 -3.41
C ARG A 87 5.17 -11.71 -2.15
N LEU A 88 4.62 -10.50 -2.28
CA LEU A 88 4.00 -9.81 -1.15
C LEU A 88 2.86 -10.66 -0.56
N ARG A 89 1.94 -11.14 -1.40
CA ARG A 89 0.84 -12.01 -0.97
C ARG A 89 1.35 -13.25 -0.23
N THR A 90 2.26 -14.01 -0.82
CA THR A 90 2.83 -15.21 -0.17
C THR A 90 3.50 -14.89 1.16
N GLY A 91 4.18 -13.74 1.26
CA GLY A 91 4.78 -13.29 2.50
C GLY A 91 3.75 -12.94 3.58
N LEU A 92 2.59 -12.39 3.19
CA LEU A 92 1.50 -12.07 4.11
C LEU A 92 0.74 -13.32 4.56
N GLU A 93 0.52 -14.29 3.66
CA GLU A 93 -0.13 -15.57 3.97
C GLU A 93 0.69 -16.45 4.94
N ALA A 94 2.00 -16.24 5.00
CA ALA A 94 2.92 -17.00 5.85
C ALA A 94 3.10 -16.41 7.27
N ARG A 95 2.41 -15.31 7.60
CA ARG A 95 2.43 -14.69 8.93
C ARG A 95 1.45 -15.38 9.87
#